data_AF-J9E239-F1
#
_entry.id   AF-J9E239-F1
#
_cell.length_a   1.000
_cell.length_b   1.000
_cell.length_c   1.000
_cell.angle_alpha   90.00
_cell.angle_beta   90.00
_cell.angle_gamma   90.00
#
_symmetry.space_group_name_H-M   'P 1'
#
loop_
_entity.id
_entity.type
_entity.pdbx_description
1 polymer ?
#
loop_
_entity_poly.entity_id
_entity_poly.type
_entity_poly.pdbx_seq_one_letter_code
_entity_poly.pdbx_strand_id
1 'polypeptide(L)'
;MSKQSVNTPFHSSDIIKFPSPLFVFSEKLRTEVISCKQISNITPLQLLLFGSRKVEYHGNNIIRLDNMIPLQMNVQAAARIVALRPCIEALVVRSCLNPEATNKVDENDNKLLMILKQLSSPFDWSPNEKVTGTQQQ
;
A
#
# COMPACT_ATOMS: atom_id res chain seq x y z
N MET A 1 14.94 -13.29 1.46
CA MET A 1 15.33 -12.30 0.42
C MET A 1 16.59 -12.80 -0.26
N SER A 2 16.86 -12.43 -1.52
CA SER A 2 18.14 -12.77 -2.17
C SER A 2 19.32 -12.12 -1.43
N LYS A 3 20.46 -12.81 -1.30
CA LYS A 3 21.69 -12.26 -0.67
C LYS A 3 22.23 -11.00 -1.35
N GLN A 4 21.87 -10.79 -2.62
CA GLN A 4 22.24 -9.62 -3.40
C GLN A 4 21.24 -8.46 -3.25
N SER A 5 20.18 -8.63 -2.45
CA SER A 5 19.19 -7.58 -2.22
C SER A 5 19.74 -6.52 -1.28
N VAL A 6 19.51 -5.25 -1.59
CA VAL A 6 19.77 -4.10 -0.70
C VAL A 6 18.99 -4.16 0.63
N ASN A 7 17.96 -5.00 0.70
CA ASN A 7 17.17 -5.24 1.91
C ASN A 7 17.72 -6.40 2.77
N THR A 8 18.87 -6.97 2.40
CA THR A 8 19.56 -8.01 3.20
C THR A 8 20.80 -7.39 3.83
N PRO A 9 20.98 -7.49 5.16
CA PRO A 9 22.18 -6.96 5.81
C PRO A 9 23.44 -7.68 5.30
N PHE A 10 24.53 -6.92 5.12
CA PHE A 10 25.80 -7.45 4.64
C PHE A 10 26.50 -8.29 5.71
N HIS A 11 26.47 -7.83 6.97
CA HIS A 11 26.92 -8.59 8.12
C HIS A 11 25.75 -9.02 8.99
N SER A 12 25.86 -10.19 9.62
CA SER A 12 24.86 -10.73 10.54
C SER A 12 24.64 -9.88 11.80
N SER A 13 25.53 -8.93 12.09
CA SER A 13 25.40 -7.94 13.15
C SER A 13 24.51 -6.74 12.78
N ASP A 14 24.29 -6.50 11.48
CA ASP A 14 23.61 -5.29 11.02
C ASP A 14 22.09 -5.52 11.01
N ILE A 15 21.36 -4.68 11.74
CA ILE A 15 19.89 -4.74 11.82
C ILE A 15 19.30 -3.63 10.94
N ILE A 16 18.67 -4.02 9.83
CA ILE A 16 17.88 -3.10 9.00
C ILE A 16 16.47 -3.02 9.57
N LYS A 17 16.03 -1.82 9.97
CA LYS A 17 14.65 -1.56 10.39
C LYS A 17 13.85 -1.08 9.18
N PHE A 18 12.83 -1.83 8.82
CA PHE A 18 11.90 -1.45 7.76
C PHE A 18 10.68 -0.71 8.34
N PRO A 19 10.18 0.34 7.66
CA PRO A 19 9.01 1.08 8.11
C PRO A 19 7.71 0.26 8.03
N SER A 20 7.67 -0.76 7.17
CA SER A 20 6.54 -1.67 7.02
C SER A 20 7.00 -3.13 7.03
N PRO A 21 6.17 -4.09 7.51
CA PRO A 21 6.47 -5.52 7.41
C PRO A 21 6.21 -6.10 6.01
N LEU A 22 5.64 -5.32 5.09
CA LEU A 22 5.18 -5.80 3.78
C LEU A 22 6.22 -5.56 2.68
N PHE A 23 6.35 -6.53 1.78
CA PHE A 23 7.25 -6.47 0.64
C PHE A 23 6.57 -6.95 -0.62
N VAL A 24 6.87 -6.30 -1.74
CA VAL A 24 6.60 -6.79 -3.09
C VAL A 24 7.89 -7.23 -3.73
N PHE A 25 7.81 -8.17 -4.66
CA PHE A 25 8.95 -8.69 -5.41
C PHE A 25 8.55 -8.98 -6.85
N SER A 26 9.49 -8.83 -7.78
CA SER A 26 9.23 -9.10 -9.20
C SER A 26 9.54 -10.53 -9.62
N GLU A 27 10.56 -11.14 -9.00
CA GLU A 27 11.06 -12.46 -9.43
C GLU A 27 11.12 -13.42 -8.23
N LYS A 28 10.56 -14.61 -8.42
CA LYS A 28 10.64 -15.74 -7.48
C LYS A 28 11.54 -16.81 -8.06
N LEU A 29 12.62 -17.09 -7.34
CA LEU A 29 13.55 -18.17 -7.66
C LEU A 29 13.33 -19.33 -6.70
N ARG A 30 13.18 -20.53 -7.27
CA ARG A 30 13.07 -21.77 -6.51
C ARG A 30 14.29 -22.63 -6.80
N THR A 31 15.22 -22.64 -5.85
CA THR A 31 16.34 -23.58 -5.81
C THR A 31 16.13 -24.51 -4.62
N GLU A 32 17.18 -24.85 -3.86
CA GLU A 32 17.06 -25.51 -2.55
C GLU A 32 16.22 -24.68 -1.57
N VAL A 33 16.25 -23.35 -1.73
CA VAL A 33 15.43 -22.41 -0.97
C VAL A 33 14.65 -21.50 -1.91
N ILE A 34 13.52 -20.96 -1.43
CA ILE A 34 12.79 -19.93 -2.16
C ILE A 34 13.45 -18.58 -1.88
N SER A 35 13.89 -17.90 -2.93
CA SER A 35 14.41 -16.54 -2.84
C SER A 35 13.64 -15.60 -3.77
N CYS A 36 13.54 -14.34 -3.37
CA CYS A 36 12.91 -13.30 -4.18
C CYS A 36 13.97 -12.25 -4.56
N LYS A 37 13.89 -11.72 -5.78
CA LYS A 37 14.71 -10.61 -6.28
C LYS A 37 13.84 -9.40 -6.58
N GLN A 38 14.49 -8.24 -6.71
CA GLN A 38 13.84 -6.94 -6.94
C GLN A 38 12.73 -6.69 -5.91
N ILE A 39 13.14 -6.65 -4.64
CA ILE A 39 12.23 -6.52 -3.50
C ILE A 39 12.13 -5.06 -3.08
N SER A 40 10.91 -4.56 -2.87
CA SER A 40 10.65 -3.21 -2.35
C SER A 40 9.78 -3.27 -1.10
N ASN A 41 10.12 -2.47 -0.08
CA ASN A 41 9.28 -2.30 1.11
C ASN A 41 8.11 -1.38 0.79
N ILE A 42 6.89 -1.79 1.13
CA ILE A 42 5.66 -1.07 0.79
C ILE A 42 4.77 -0.91 2.00
N THR A 43 3.95 0.14 2.05
CA THR A 43 3.00 0.33 3.16
C THR A 43 1.70 -0.46 2.92
N PRO A 44 0.94 -0.82 3.96
CA PRO A 44 -0.38 -1.41 3.80
C PRO A 44 -1.35 -0.55 2.98
N LEU A 45 -1.21 0.78 3.03
CA LEU A 45 -2.00 1.71 2.24
C LEU A 45 -1.82 1.48 0.74
N GLN A 46 -0.61 1.13 0.29
CA GLN A 46 -0.34 0.83 -1.12
C GLN A 46 -1.01 -0.47 -1.57
N LEU A 47 -1.04 -1.52 -0.72
CA LEU A 47 -1.82 -2.73 -1.01
C LEU A 47 -3.33 -2.47 -1.00
N LEU A 48 -3.80 -1.58 -0.12
CA LEU A 48 -5.20 -1.19 -0.05
C LEU A 48 -5.62 -0.31 -1.24
N LEU A 49 -4.72 0.46 -1.84
CA LEU A 49 -5.04 1.25 -3.03
C LEU A 49 -4.95 0.43 -4.32
N PHE A 50 -3.85 -0.30 -4.50
CA PHE A 50 -3.49 -0.87 -5.82
C PHE A 50 -3.45 -2.39 -5.85
N GLY A 51 -3.24 -3.05 -4.71
CA GLY A 51 -2.86 -4.47 -4.68
C GLY A 51 -4.02 -5.45 -4.48
N SER A 52 -5.10 -5.03 -3.82
CA SER A 52 -6.15 -5.95 -3.36
C SER A 52 -7.40 -5.90 -4.23
N ARG A 53 -7.96 -7.06 -4.53
CA ARG A 53 -9.23 -7.19 -5.26
C ARG A 53 -10.43 -7.20 -4.34
N LYS A 54 -10.29 -7.87 -3.20
CA LYS A 54 -11.34 -8.02 -2.18
C LYS A 54 -10.87 -7.42 -0.87
N VAL A 55 -11.70 -6.57 -0.27
CA VAL A 55 -11.46 -5.95 1.03
C VAL A 55 -12.65 -6.24 1.92
N GLU A 56 -12.43 -6.93 3.03
CA GLU A 56 -13.48 -7.34 3.96
C GLU A 56 -13.18 -6.91 5.39
N TYR A 57 -14.21 -6.52 6.12
CA TYR A 57 -14.11 -6.27 7.56
C TYR A 57 -14.35 -7.56 8.34
N HIS A 58 -13.43 -7.90 9.24
CA HIS A 58 -13.45 -9.14 10.03
C HIS A 58 -13.71 -8.91 11.53
N GLY A 59 -14.14 -7.71 11.94
CA GLY A 59 -14.31 -7.37 13.35
C GLY A 59 -13.05 -6.72 13.96
N ASN A 60 -13.18 -6.09 15.12
CA ASN A 60 -12.07 -5.54 15.92
C ASN A 60 -11.10 -4.61 15.15
N ASN A 61 -11.62 -3.81 14.20
CA ASN A 61 -10.81 -2.96 13.31
C ASN A 61 -9.76 -3.75 12.50
N ILE A 62 -10.04 -5.01 12.19
CA ILE A 62 -9.25 -5.85 11.30
C ILE A 62 -9.89 -5.85 9.91
N ILE A 63 -9.11 -5.48 8.92
CA ILE A 63 -9.48 -5.44 7.51
C ILE A 63 -8.64 -6.48 6.78
N ARG A 64 -9.29 -7.40 6.09
CA ARG A 64 -8.63 -8.49 5.38
C ARG A 64 -8.60 -8.20 3.89
N LEU A 65 -7.40 -8.21 3.33
CA LEU A 65 -7.16 -8.08 1.90
C LEU A 65 -7.06 -9.47 1.27
N ASP A 66 -7.84 -9.72 0.22
CA ASP A 66 -7.85 -10.95 -0.59
C ASP A 66 -7.91 -12.25 0.23
N ASN A 67 -8.61 -12.22 1.37
CA ASN A 67 -8.68 -13.33 2.34
C ASN A 67 -7.32 -13.79 2.90
N MET A 68 -6.24 -13.02 2.70
CA MET A 68 -4.88 -13.46 2.99
C MET A 68 -4.16 -12.53 3.97
N ILE A 69 -4.29 -11.21 3.81
CA ILE A 69 -3.49 -10.23 4.55
C ILE A 69 -4.38 -9.47 5.53
N PRO A 70 -4.29 -9.71 6.85
CA PRO A 70 -4.99 -8.93 7.86
C PRO A 70 -4.26 -7.62 8.14
N LEU A 71 -5.00 -6.51 8.16
CA LEU A 71 -4.53 -5.17 8.47
C LEU A 71 -5.31 -4.60 9.66
N GLN A 72 -4.60 -4.17 10.70
CA GLN A 72 -5.21 -3.46 11.82
C GLN A 72 -5.29 -1.97 11.49
N MET A 73 -6.48 -1.47 11.16
CA MET A 73 -6.69 -0.04 10.87
C MET A 73 -8.16 0.36 11.02
N ASN A 74 -8.43 1.66 11.13
CA ASN A 74 -9.79 2.17 11.19
C ASN A 74 -10.61 1.79 9.94
N VAL A 75 -11.77 1.19 10.14
CA VAL A 75 -12.65 0.70 9.05
C VAL A 75 -13.14 1.83 8.16
N GLN A 76 -13.50 2.99 8.73
CA GLN A 76 -13.94 4.15 7.94
C GLN A 76 -12.81 4.73 7.10
N ALA A 77 -11.61 4.83 7.67
CA ALA A 77 -10.43 5.29 6.92
C ALA A 77 -10.15 4.38 5.73
N ALA A 78 -10.18 3.05 5.95
CA ALA A 78 -9.98 2.10 4.87
C ALA A 78 -11.08 2.15 3.80
N ALA A 79 -12.35 2.28 4.20
CA ALA A 79 -13.46 2.42 3.27
C ALA A 79 -13.31 3.67 2.38
N ARG A 80 -12.88 4.81 2.97
CA ARG A 80 -12.58 6.04 2.22
C ARG A 80 -11.44 5.86 1.23
N ILE A 81 -10.37 5.16 1.63
CA ILE A 81 -9.23 4.86 0.76
C ILE A 81 -9.66 3.95 -0.41
N VAL A 82 -10.43 2.89 -0.13
CA VAL A 82 -10.95 1.98 -1.16
C VAL A 82 -11.90 2.71 -2.12
N ALA A 83 -12.68 3.68 -1.63
CA ALA A 83 -13.56 4.49 -2.47
C ALA A 83 -12.80 5.39 -3.47
N LEU A 84 -11.49 5.60 -3.31
CA LEU A 84 -10.67 6.33 -4.29
C LEU A 84 -10.34 5.50 -5.54
N ARG A 85 -10.41 4.18 -5.48
CA ARG A 85 -9.98 3.30 -6.58
C ARG A 85 -10.71 3.57 -7.91
N PRO A 86 -12.04 3.74 -7.96
CA PRO A 86 -12.72 4.06 -9.21
C PRO A 86 -12.26 5.41 -9.80
N CYS A 87 -11.93 6.38 -8.94
CA CYS A 87 -11.41 7.67 -9.38
C CYS A 87 -10.01 7.52 -10.01
N ILE A 88 -9.16 6.66 -9.43
CA ILE A 88 -7.83 6.35 -9.97
C ILE A 88 -7.95 5.62 -11.31
N GLU A 89 -8.82 4.61 -11.40
CA GLU A 89 -9.06 3.87 -12.64
C GLU A 89 -9.56 4.81 -13.75
N ALA A 90 -10.52 5.68 -13.43
CA ALA A 90 -11.03 6.66 -14.38
C ALA A 90 -9.95 7.66 -14.82
N LEU A 91 -9.07 8.08 -13.91
CA LEU A 91 -7.92 8.92 -14.24
C LEU A 91 -6.98 8.21 -15.22
N VAL A 92 -6.61 6.96 -14.94
CA VAL A 92 -5.75 6.16 -15.82
C VAL A 92 -6.37 6.01 -17.21
N VAL A 93 -7.67 5.71 -17.30
CA VAL A 93 -8.39 5.63 -18.58
C VAL A 93 -8.32 6.96 -19.34
N ARG A 94 -8.61 8.10 -18.69
CA ARG A 94 -8.52 9.42 -19.31
C ARG A 94 -7.10 9.73 -19.80
N SER A 95 -6.09 9.43 -18.99
CA SER A 95 -4.68 9.63 -19.36
C SER A 95 -4.27 8.78 -20.56
N CYS A 96 -4.76 7.54 -20.67
CA CYS A 96 -4.51 6.69 -21.83
C CYS A 96 -5.24 7.15 -23.08
N LEU A 97 -6.44 7.73 -22.97
CA LEU A 97 -7.20 8.24 -24.11
C LEU A 97 -6.60 9.54 -24.68
N ASN A 98 -6.08 10.42 -23.82
CA ASN A 98 -5.53 11.72 -24.22
C ASN A 98 -4.16 11.99 -23.58
N PRO A 99 -3.09 11.31 -24.01
CA PRO A 99 -1.77 11.42 -23.37
C PRO A 99 -1.16 12.84 -23.48
N GLU A 100 -1.44 13.57 -24.56
CA GLU A 100 -0.95 14.95 -24.75
C GLU A 100 -1.57 15.95 -23.76
N ALA A 101 -2.73 15.61 -23.19
CA ALA A 101 -3.42 16.43 -22.20
C ALA A 101 -2.92 16.21 -20.76
N THR A 102 -1.83 15.44 -20.56
CA THR A 102 -1.26 15.19 -19.21
C THR A 102 -0.92 16.47 -18.45
N ASN A 103 -0.62 17.57 -19.14
CA ASN A 103 -0.37 18.87 -18.52
C ASN A 103 -1.65 19.66 -18.16
N LYS A 104 -2.82 19.23 -18.65
CA LYS A 104 -4.13 19.86 -18.42
C LYS A 104 -5.00 18.93 -17.58
N VAL A 105 -4.59 18.74 -16.34
CA VAL A 105 -5.32 17.92 -15.37
C VAL A 105 -6.48 18.75 -14.81
N ASP A 106 -7.68 18.16 -14.77
CA ASP A 106 -8.87 18.79 -14.17
C ASP A 106 -8.66 19.07 -12.67
N GLU A 107 -9.43 20.00 -12.10
CA GLU A 107 -9.35 20.32 -10.67
C GLU A 107 -9.59 19.10 -9.77
N ASN A 108 -10.53 18.23 -10.15
CA ASN A 108 -10.83 17.02 -9.38
C ASN A 108 -9.68 16.01 -9.44
N ASP A 109 -9.06 15.87 -10.60
CA ASP A 109 -7.92 14.98 -10.80
C ASP A 109 -6.69 15.50 -10.05
N ASN A 110 -6.49 16.82 -9.98
CA ASN A 110 -5.44 17.43 -9.16
C ASN A 110 -5.65 17.15 -7.67
N LYS A 111 -6.90 17.25 -7.17
CA LYS A 111 -7.23 16.89 -5.77
C LYS A 111 -6.96 15.41 -5.49
N LEU A 112 -7.35 14.52 -6.41
CA LEU A 112 -7.05 13.10 -6.31
C LEU A 112 -5.54 12.85 -6.26
N LEU A 113 -4.76 13.45 -7.17
CA LEU A 113 -3.31 13.33 -7.19
C LEU A 113 -2.67 13.86 -5.89
N MET A 114 -3.21 14.93 -5.31
CA MET A 114 -2.74 15.45 -4.02
C MET A 114 -2.97 14.44 -2.89
N ILE A 115 -4.17 13.85 -2.80
CA ILE A 115 -4.50 12.82 -1.81
C ILE A 115 -3.59 11.59 -2.01
N LEU A 116 -3.39 11.14 -3.24
CA LEU A 116 -2.53 10.00 -3.54
C LEU A 116 -1.07 10.24 -3.15
N LYS A 117 -0.56 11.46 -3.37
CA LYS A 117 0.79 11.86 -2.94
C LYS A 117 0.93 11.82 -1.42
N GLN A 118 -0.09 12.27 -0.70
CA GLN A 118 -0.11 12.21 0.77
C GLN A 118 -0.12 10.76 1.26
N LEU A 119 -1.05 9.94 0.76
CA LEU A 119 -1.18 8.52 1.14
C LEU A 119 0.04 7.66 0.78
N SER A 120 0.81 8.09 -0.23
CA SER A 120 2.04 7.41 -0.66
C SER A 120 3.30 7.90 0.05
N SER A 121 3.17 8.91 0.92
CA SER A 121 4.27 9.42 1.73
C SER A 121 4.77 8.32 2.69
N PRO A 122 6.09 8.21 2.92
CA PRO A 122 6.65 7.21 3.83
C PRO A 122 6.23 7.39 5.29
N PHE A 123 5.62 8.53 5.65
CA PHE A 123 5.21 8.87 7.02
C PHE A 123 3.72 8.68 7.29
N ASP A 124 2.90 8.47 6.25
CA ASP A 124 1.43 8.46 6.40
C ASP A 124 0.90 7.13 6.98
N TRP A 125 1.73 6.10 7.00
CA TRP A 125 1.46 4.84 7.68
C TRP A 125 2.24 4.74 8.98
N SER A 126 1.53 4.70 10.11
CA SER A 126 2.09 4.39 11.42
C SER A 126 1.50 3.08 11.95
N PRO A 127 2.32 2.07 12.33
CA PRO A 127 1.84 0.83 12.92
C PRO A 127 1.08 1.01 14.25
N ASN A 128 1.22 2.18 14.89
CA ASN A 128 0.78 2.47 16.25
C ASN A 128 -0.19 3.65 16.34
N GLU A 129 -1.09 3.80 15.36
CA GLU A 129 -2.27 4.64 15.62
C GLU A 129 -3.16 3.88 16.62
N LYS A 130 -2.98 4.17 17.92
CA LYS A 130 -3.92 3.73 18.95
C LYS A 130 -5.29 4.25 18.51
N VAL A 131 -6.18 3.33 18.16
CA VAL A 131 -7.59 3.62 17.93
C VAL A 131 -8.12 4.23 19.23
N THR A 132 -8.17 5.55 19.31
CA THR A 132 -8.84 6.26 20.38
C THR A 132 -10.30 5.88 20.28
N GLY A 133 -10.71 4.91 21.10
CA GLY A 133 -12.09 4.52 21.22
C GLY A 133 -12.89 5.69 21.76
N THR A 134 -13.67 6.34 20.90
CA THR A 134 -14.85 7.07 21.33
C THR A 134 -15.89 6.05 21.77
N GLN A 135 -15.85 5.67 23.05
CA GLN A 135 -17.02 5.19 23.77
C GLN A 135 -17.96 6.37 24.00
N GLN A 136 -19.05 6.45 23.24
CA GLN A 136 -20.29 7.21 23.51
C GLN A 136 -21.35 6.53 22.64
N GLN A 137 -22.49 5.98 23.09
CA GLN A 137 -23.27 6.01 24.33
C GLN A 137 -23.92 4.64 24.54
#